data_AF-A0A1F5K8X1-F1
#
_entry.id   AF-A0A1F5K8X1-F1
#
_cell.length_a   1.000
_cell.length_b   1.000
_cell.length_c   1.000
_cell.angle_alpha   90.00
_cell.angle_beta   90.00
_cell.angle_gamma   90.00
#
_symmetry.space_group_name_H-M   'P 1'
#
loop_
_entity.id
_entity.type
_entity.pdbx_description
1 polymer ?
#
loop_
_entity_poly.entity_id
_entity_poly.type
_entity_poly.pdbx_seq_one_letter_code
_entity_poly.pdbx_strand_id
1 'polypeptide(L)'
;MSNVLLKISAIFPFDLFPDTVTIDSDKVSVICKNIFGMQDISSVLIENISHVDVSTGILTCTLHIIDSSNYRNPIDIIAHNLHHSDALKARKLIQGLIAARKHNIPLPGPNSPEYLSEAEKLGEERNGSILDNILETQEKIPHYYGDIIRILFFIAGIIMLFSLPFFYNLLTVPVSFSTLVILGMVFLAGIISPRHFSVALAESIISIIFFLLFENTAMNYFMLGGYTAYAILNQILAIIFFIAVYYSIKTVRGFLHRKK
;
A
#
# COMPACT_ATOMS: atom_id res chain seq x y z
N MET A 1 32.18 -0.95 8.41
CA MET A 1 31.20 -1.66 7.58
C MET A 1 29.89 -1.66 8.35
N SER A 2 28.84 -1.01 7.86
CA SER A 2 27.53 -1.04 8.53
C SER A 2 26.91 -2.41 8.30
N ASN A 3 26.54 -3.08 9.38
CA ASN A 3 25.84 -4.36 9.28
C ASN A 3 24.34 -4.10 9.14
N VAL A 4 23.75 -4.70 8.11
CA VAL A 4 22.30 -4.69 7.89
C VAL A 4 21.67 -5.58 8.96
N LEU A 5 20.85 -4.97 9.82
CA LEU A 5 20.15 -5.66 10.90
C LEU A 5 18.83 -6.25 10.43
N LEU A 6 18.11 -5.50 9.60
CA LEU A 6 16.84 -5.91 9.04
C LEU A 6 16.68 -5.36 7.63
N LYS A 7 16.22 -6.21 6.71
CA LYS A 7 15.85 -5.83 5.35
C LYS A 7 14.46 -6.38 5.07
N ILE A 8 13.52 -5.49 4.77
CA ILE A 8 12.13 -5.83 4.47
C ILE A 8 11.74 -5.25 3.10
N SER A 9 10.72 -5.83 2.48
CA SER A 9 10.24 -5.41 1.17
C SER A 9 8.72 -5.35 1.15
N ALA A 10 8.20 -4.46 0.31
CA ALA A 10 6.76 -4.38 0.08
C ALA A 10 6.21 -5.67 -0.55
N ILE A 11 4.95 -5.96 -0.30
CA ILE A 11 4.27 -7.18 -0.73
C ILE A 11 3.94 -7.06 -2.22
N PHE A 12 4.40 -8.02 -3.04
CA PHE A 12 3.88 -8.21 -4.39
C PHE A 12 2.52 -8.93 -4.33
N PRO A 13 1.48 -8.56 -5.11
CA PRO A 13 1.46 -7.56 -6.18
C PRO A 13 0.94 -6.18 -5.75
N PHE A 14 0.86 -5.91 -4.43
CA PHE A 14 0.39 -4.62 -3.88
C PHE A 14 1.34 -3.48 -4.26
N ASP A 15 2.63 -3.81 -4.34
CA ASP A 15 3.64 -3.01 -4.98
C ASP A 15 4.28 -3.80 -6.14
N LEU A 16 4.12 -3.31 -7.36
CA LEU A 16 4.66 -3.96 -8.57
C LEU A 16 6.19 -3.82 -8.63
N PHE A 17 6.73 -2.80 -7.96
CA PHE A 17 8.16 -2.54 -7.86
C PHE A 17 8.51 -2.39 -6.38
N PRO A 18 8.64 -3.51 -5.63
CA PRO A 18 8.67 -3.48 -4.18
C PRO A 18 9.67 -2.50 -3.58
N ASP A 19 9.13 -1.53 -2.84
CA ASP A 19 9.88 -0.67 -1.95
C ASP A 19 10.70 -1.53 -0.96
N THR A 20 11.87 -1.04 -0.58
CA THR A 20 12.78 -1.78 0.31
C THR A 20 13.17 -0.90 1.49
N VAL A 21 12.98 -1.40 2.71
CA VAL A 21 13.47 -0.75 3.93
C VAL A 21 14.65 -1.55 4.45
N THR A 22 15.77 -0.87 4.67
CA THR A 22 17.00 -1.43 5.22
C THR A 22 17.35 -0.69 6.49
N ILE A 23 17.46 -1.41 7.60
CA ILE A 23 17.81 -0.87 8.92
C ILE A 23 19.21 -1.36 9.27
N ASP A 24 20.11 -0.41 9.49
CA ASP A 24 21.45 -0.62 10.00
C ASP A 24 21.53 -0.13 11.46
N SER A 25 22.66 -0.34 12.13
CA SER A 25 22.89 0.15 13.51
C SER A 25 22.84 1.68 13.63
N ASP A 26 23.13 2.40 12.55
CA ASP A 26 23.32 3.86 12.57
C ASP A 26 22.28 4.61 11.74
N LYS A 27 21.64 3.95 10.78
CA LYS A 27 20.70 4.59 9.85
C LYS A 27 19.58 3.66 9.42
N VAL A 28 18.49 4.26 8.98
CA VAL A 28 17.41 3.58 8.23
C VAL A 28 17.40 4.14 6.82
N SER A 29 17.29 3.26 5.83
CA SER A 29 17.20 3.62 4.41
C SER A 29 15.94 3.02 3.80
N VAL A 30 15.14 3.88 3.16
CA VAL A 30 13.97 3.50 2.39
C VAL A 30 14.27 3.76 0.92
N ILE A 31 14.12 2.72 0.10
CA ILE A 31 14.30 2.79 -1.35
C ILE A 31 12.91 2.61 -1.95
N CYS A 32 12.35 3.70 -2.47
CA CYS A 32 11.10 3.66 -3.21
C CYS A 32 11.39 3.46 -4.69
N LYS A 33 10.77 2.46 -5.31
CA LYS A 33 10.99 2.17 -6.73
C LYS A 33 9.74 2.53 -7.52
N ASN A 34 9.96 3.03 -8.74
CA ASN A 34 8.86 3.42 -9.60
C ASN A 34 8.96 2.74 -10.98
N ILE A 35 7.89 2.84 -11.76
CA ILE A 35 7.65 2.08 -13.00
C ILE A 35 8.64 2.34 -14.15
N PHE A 36 9.57 3.29 -14.00
CA PHE A 36 10.61 3.62 -14.99
C PHE A 36 12.03 3.27 -14.52
N GLY A 37 12.15 2.43 -13.48
CA GLY A 37 13.46 2.12 -12.88
C GLY A 37 14.06 3.29 -12.09
N MET A 38 13.31 4.38 -11.89
CA MET A 38 13.66 5.45 -10.97
C MET A 38 13.62 4.92 -9.54
N GLN A 39 14.61 5.33 -8.74
CA GLN A 39 14.73 4.96 -7.34
C GLN A 39 14.91 6.22 -6.52
N ASP A 40 14.00 6.46 -5.59
CA ASP A 40 14.12 7.50 -4.59
C ASP A 40 14.69 6.86 -3.32
N ILE A 41 15.92 7.24 -2.96
CA ILE A 41 16.61 6.70 -1.79
C ILE A 41 16.59 7.76 -0.69
N SER A 42 15.86 7.48 0.38
CA SER A 42 15.79 8.32 1.58
C SER A 42 16.50 7.60 2.73
N SER A 43 17.57 8.20 3.24
CA SER A 43 18.31 7.67 4.39
C SER A 43 18.30 8.68 5.53
N VAL A 44 18.02 8.19 6.74
CA VAL A 44 18.02 8.99 7.98
C VAL A 44 18.85 8.29 9.05
N LEU A 45 19.66 9.06 9.79
CA LEU A 45 20.41 8.54 10.94
C LEU A 45 19.46 8.25 12.10
N ILE A 46 19.69 7.16 12.83
CA ILE A 46 18.86 6.76 13.98
C ILE A 46 18.71 7.90 15.00
N GLU A 47 19.77 8.70 15.21
CA GLU A 47 19.77 9.84 16.13
C GLU A 47 18.87 11.01 15.70
N ASN A 48 18.57 11.13 14.41
CA ASN A 48 17.74 12.20 13.85
C ASN A 48 16.25 11.81 13.75
N ILE A 49 15.93 10.52 13.93
CA ILE A 49 14.54 10.04 13.91
C ILE A 49 13.86 10.47 15.22
N SER A 50 12.84 11.32 15.10
CA SER A 50 12.05 11.74 16.26
C SER A 50 10.94 10.75 16.59
N HIS A 51 10.32 10.19 15.55
CA HIS A 51 9.20 9.27 15.70
C HIS A 51 9.16 8.23 14.59
N VAL A 52 8.63 7.05 14.93
CA VAL A 52 8.39 5.96 14.00
C VAL A 52 7.09 5.25 14.34
N ASP A 53 6.21 5.16 13.35
CA ASP A 53 4.87 4.62 13.48
C ASP A 53 4.55 3.62 12.38
N VAL A 54 3.60 2.74 12.66
CA VAL A 54 3.05 1.80 11.68
C VAL A 54 1.54 1.98 11.60
N SER A 55 1.08 2.40 10.42
CA SER A 55 -0.33 2.43 10.07
C SER A 55 -0.74 1.04 9.58
N THR A 56 -1.63 0.38 10.32
CA THR A 56 -2.14 -0.96 9.97
C THR A 56 -3.34 -0.86 9.03
N GLY A 57 -3.18 -1.37 7.82
CA GLY A 57 -4.27 -1.59 6.88
C GLY A 57 -4.85 -2.99 7.01
N ILE A 58 -5.90 -3.27 6.25
CA ILE A 58 -6.58 -4.59 6.25
C ILE A 58 -5.68 -5.68 5.66
N LEU A 59 -4.85 -5.32 4.68
CA LEU A 59 -3.99 -6.27 3.94
C LEU A 59 -2.49 -5.96 4.09
N THR A 60 -2.15 -4.69 4.21
CA THR A 60 -0.77 -4.21 4.25
C THR A 60 -0.57 -3.16 5.35
N CYS A 61 0.67 -2.92 5.72
CA CYS A 61 1.07 -1.87 6.65
C CYS A 61 1.88 -0.79 5.95
N THR A 62 1.82 0.43 6.48
CA THR A 62 2.67 1.55 6.08
C THR A 62 3.55 1.95 7.25
N LEU A 63 4.87 2.01 7.04
CA LEU A 63 5.84 2.46 8.02
C LEU A 63 6.13 3.96 7.78
N HIS A 64 5.95 4.77 8.81
CA HIS A 64 6.24 6.21 8.81
C HIS A 64 7.45 6.49 9.68
N ILE A 65 8.42 7.25 9.16
CA ILE A 65 9.64 7.63 9.87
C ILE A 65 9.80 9.14 9.73
N ILE A 66 9.76 9.85 10.86
CA ILE A 66 9.89 11.30 10.88
C ILE A 66 11.35 11.67 11.18
N ASP A 67 12.04 12.21 10.17
CA ASP A 67 13.35 12.85 10.33
C ASP A 67 13.16 14.28 10.83
N SER A 68 13.74 14.60 11.99
CA SER A 68 13.71 15.93 12.60
C SER A 68 15.06 16.64 12.58
N SER A 69 15.97 16.22 11.69
CA SER A 69 17.22 16.93 11.39
C SER A 69 16.99 18.42 11.12
N ASN A 70 15.88 18.77 10.46
CA ASN A 70 15.36 20.12 10.38
C ASN A 70 14.03 20.25 11.14
N TYR A 71 14.07 20.76 12.38
CA TYR A 71 12.89 20.89 13.22
C TYR A 71 11.77 21.77 12.62
N ARG A 72 12.11 22.73 11.74
CA ARG A 72 11.10 23.59 11.09
C ARG A 72 10.37 22.88 9.95
N ASN A 73 11.05 21.94 9.30
CA ASN A 73 10.54 21.20 8.15
C ASN A 73 10.94 19.72 8.30
N PRO A 74 10.27 18.97 9.20
CA PRO A 74 10.54 17.56 9.35
C PRO A 74 10.22 16.81 8.04
N ILE A 75 11.03 15.80 7.73
CA ILE A 75 10.86 14.99 6.53
C ILE A 75 10.17 13.70 6.94
N ASP A 76 8.99 13.44 6.37
CA ASP A 76 8.28 12.17 6.53
C ASP A 76 8.74 11.19 5.45
N ILE A 77 9.41 10.12 5.88
CA ILE A 77 9.88 9.03 5.04
C ILE A 77 8.90 7.88 5.21
N ILE A 78 8.24 7.49 4.10
CA ILE A 78 7.13 6.54 4.13
C ILE A 78 7.47 5.31 3.28
N ALA A 79 7.27 4.12 3.86
CA ALA A 79 7.32 2.85 3.13
C ALA A 79 5.95 2.17 3.16
N HIS A 80 5.35 2.01 1.99
CA HIS A 80 3.99 1.48 1.85
C HIS A 80 3.99 -0.04 1.67
N ASN A 81 2.80 -0.62 1.81
CA ASN A 81 2.53 -1.99 1.39
C ASN A 81 3.42 -3.08 2.00
N LEU A 82 3.88 -2.90 3.25
CA LEU A 82 4.73 -3.86 3.97
C LEU A 82 3.90 -4.99 4.60
N HIS A 83 4.52 -6.16 4.80
CA HIS A 83 3.95 -7.22 5.64
C HIS A 83 3.75 -6.73 7.07
N HIS A 84 2.65 -7.17 7.70
CA HIS A 84 2.28 -6.73 9.04
C HIS A 84 3.33 -7.12 10.09
N SER A 85 3.88 -8.34 10.01
CA SER A 85 4.98 -8.80 10.87
C SER A 85 6.23 -7.94 10.71
N ASP A 86 6.55 -7.61 9.46
CA ASP A 86 7.80 -6.96 9.08
C ASP A 86 7.78 -5.49 9.45
N ALA A 87 6.66 -4.80 9.21
CA ALA A 87 6.46 -3.42 9.62
C ALA A 87 6.51 -3.27 11.14
N LEU A 88 5.85 -4.17 11.88
CA LEU A 88 5.88 -4.15 13.35
C LEU A 88 7.28 -4.44 13.89
N LYS A 89 7.98 -5.41 13.31
CA LYS A 89 9.36 -5.74 13.67
C LYS A 89 10.30 -4.57 13.41
N ALA A 90 10.20 -3.94 12.23
CA ALA A 90 10.94 -2.74 11.88
C ALA A 90 10.67 -1.60 12.87
N ARG A 91 9.40 -1.35 13.22
CA ARG A 91 9.03 -0.33 14.22
C ARG A 91 9.69 -0.60 15.57
N LYS A 92 9.57 -1.83 16.10
CA LYS A 92 10.19 -2.23 17.39
C LYS A 92 11.70 -2.01 17.36
N LEU A 93 12.37 -2.48 16.31
CA LEU A 93 13.81 -2.34 16.14
C LEU A 93 14.24 -0.87 16.11
N ILE A 94 13.61 -0.05 15.27
CA ILE A 94 13.96 1.38 15.14
C ILE A 94 13.74 2.10 16.48
N GLN A 95 12.63 1.85 17.18
CA GLN A 95 12.37 2.44 18.50
C GLN A 95 13.43 2.06 19.54
N GLY A 96 13.84 0.80 19.55
CA GLY A 96 14.91 0.32 20.41
C GLY A 96 16.25 1.02 20.14
N LEU A 97 16.62 1.14 18.87
CA LEU A 97 17.86 1.83 18.47
C LEU A 97 17.82 3.32 18.85
N ILE A 98 16.69 4.01 18.64
CA ILE A 98 16.49 5.40 19.08
C ILE A 98 16.67 5.51 20.59
N ALA A 99 16.04 4.60 21.36
CA ALA A 99 16.11 4.60 22.82
C ALA A 99 17.54 4.36 23.33
N ALA A 100 18.25 3.40 22.73
CA ALA A 100 19.63 3.09 23.10
C ALA A 100 20.56 4.30 22.89
N ARG A 101 20.43 4.98 21.74
CA ARG A 101 21.23 6.17 21.43
C ARG A 101 20.87 7.36 22.31
N LYS A 102 19.58 7.66 22.49
CA LYS A 102 19.11 8.82 23.25
C LYS A 102 19.48 8.75 24.74
N HIS A 103 19.49 7.54 25.30
CA HIS A 103 19.75 7.31 26.73
C HIS A 103 21.12 6.69 27.02
N ASN A 104 21.96 6.54 26.00
CA ASN A 104 23.27 5.89 26.11
C ASN A 104 23.21 4.49 26.77
N ILE A 105 22.16 3.72 26.45
CA ILE A 105 22.03 2.35 26.93
C ILE A 105 23.01 1.48 26.13
N PRO A 106 23.92 0.76 26.79
CA PRO A 106 24.87 -0.09 26.08
C PRO A 106 24.11 -1.23 25.41
N LEU A 107 24.21 -1.32 24.09
CA LEU A 107 23.84 -2.50 23.33
C LEU A 107 25.10 -3.35 23.10
N PRO A 108 24.95 -4.67 22.87
CA PRO A 108 26.03 -5.51 22.39
C PRO A 108 26.73 -4.95 21.14
N GLY A 109 27.83 -5.55 20.73
CA GLY A 109 28.42 -5.18 19.44
C GLY A 109 27.41 -5.40 18.29
N PRO A 110 27.36 -4.53 17.26
CA PRO A 110 26.43 -4.70 16.12
C PRO A 110 26.55 -6.03 15.36
N ASN A 111 27.65 -6.75 15.59
CA ASN A 111 27.92 -8.06 14.98
C ASN A 111 27.47 -9.22 15.88
N SER A 112 27.02 -8.96 17.10
CA SER A 112 26.55 -10.01 18.00
C SER A 112 25.15 -10.47 17.57
N PRO A 113 24.84 -11.78 17.68
CA PRO A 113 23.50 -12.29 17.41
C PRO A 113 22.45 -11.74 18.39
N GLU A 114 22.89 -11.30 19.57
CA GLU A 114 22.03 -10.75 20.62
C GLU A 114 21.59 -9.32 20.34
N TYR A 115 22.36 -8.56 19.53
CA TYR A 115 22.14 -7.15 19.24
C TYR A 115 20.72 -6.85 18.77
N LEU A 116 20.25 -7.62 17.77
CA LEU A 116 18.90 -7.46 17.22
C LEU A 116 17.84 -7.75 18.28
N SER A 117 18.01 -8.82 19.05
CA SER A 117 17.04 -9.26 20.05
C SER A 117 16.90 -8.25 21.20
N GLU A 118 18.01 -7.62 21.60
CA GLU A 118 18.04 -6.66 22.70
C GLU A 118 17.52 -5.29 22.28
N ALA A 119 17.86 -4.85 21.06
CA ALA A 119 17.26 -3.66 20.48
C ALA A 119 15.73 -3.81 20.33
N GLU A 120 15.24 -4.94 19.83
CA GLU A 120 13.79 -5.18 19.71
C GLU A 120 13.08 -5.20 21.07
N LYS A 121 13.67 -5.84 22.09
CA LYS A 121 13.15 -5.85 23.47
C LYS A 121 13.07 -4.44 24.06
N LEU A 122 14.12 -3.64 23.88
CA LEU A 122 14.16 -2.26 24.36
C LEU A 122 13.06 -1.40 23.71
N GLY A 123 12.75 -1.66 22.42
CA GLY A 123 11.62 -1.05 21.74
C GLY A 123 10.27 -1.50 22.30
N GLU A 124 10.12 -2.78 22.63
CA GLU A 124 8.87 -3.38 23.13
C GLU A 124 8.51 -2.96 24.56
N GLU A 125 9.47 -2.92 25.48
CA GLU A 125 9.25 -2.48 26.86
C GLU A 125 8.73 -1.05 26.93
N ARG A 126 9.23 -0.19 26.03
CA ARG A 126 8.81 1.21 25.94
C ARG A 126 7.51 1.41 25.17
N ASN A 127 7.19 0.49 24.28
CA ASN A 127 5.90 0.42 23.59
C ASN A 127 4.75 0.26 24.59
N GLY A 128 4.92 -0.49 25.70
CA GLY A 128 3.89 -0.64 26.73
C GLY A 128 3.47 0.67 27.42
N SER A 129 4.41 1.59 27.68
CA SER A 129 4.12 2.90 28.31
C SER A 129 3.72 3.99 27.30
N ILE A 130 4.12 3.83 26.04
CA ILE A 130 3.88 4.79 24.96
C ILE A 130 2.55 4.49 24.24
N LEU A 131 2.15 3.23 24.09
CA LEU A 131 0.87 2.85 23.46
C LEU A 131 -0.33 3.42 24.21
N ASP A 132 -0.31 3.40 25.55
CA ASP A 132 -1.39 3.98 26.36
C ASP A 132 -1.51 5.51 26.17
N ASN A 133 -0.40 6.21 25.91
CA ASN A 133 -0.37 7.66 25.67
C ASN A 133 -0.59 8.05 24.19
N ILE A 134 -0.20 7.18 23.24
CA ILE A 134 -0.41 7.37 21.79
C ILE A 134 -1.88 7.13 21.41
N LEU A 135 -2.56 6.19 22.08
CA LEU A 135 -3.99 5.97 21.84
C LEU A 135 -4.87 7.18 22.21
N GLU A 136 -4.39 8.08 23.08
CA GLU A 136 -5.10 9.32 23.46
C GLU A 136 -4.80 10.54 22.56
N THR A 137 -3.75 10.52 21.73
CA THR A 137 -3.30 11.74 20.99
C THR A 137 -3.24 11.63 19.46
N GLN A 138 -3.60 10.49 18.87
CA GLN A 138 -3.51 10.32 17.42
C GLN A 138 -4.74 10.89 16.70
N GLU A 139 -4.62 12.13 16.23
CA GLU A 139 -5.44 12.65 15.14
C GLU A 139 -5.19 11.78 13.89
N LYS A 140 -6.22 11.01 13.55
CA LYS A 140 -6.27 9.95 12.55
C LYS A 140 -5.61 10.37 11.22
N ILE A 141 -4.41 9.87 10.93
CA ILE A 141 -3.79 9.98 9.61
C ILE A 141 -4.77 9.40 8.56
N PRO A 142 -5.07 10.13 7.47
CA PRO A 142 -6.11 9.72 6.53
C PRO A 142 -5.74 8.39 5.87
N HIS A 143 -6.60 7.39 6.08
CA HIS A 143 -6.43 6.05 5.53
C HIS A 143 -6.60 6.11 4.00
N TYR A 144 -5.49 5.95 3.26
CA TYR A 144 -5.49 5.80 1.80
C TYR A 144 -5.82 4.35 1.43
N TYR A 145 -6.85 4.15 0.61
CA TYR A 145 -7.28 2.82 0.14
C TYR A 145 -7.03 2.60 -1.36
N GLY A 146 -6.28 3.49 -2.02
CA GLY A 146 -6.03 3.38 -3.46
C GLY A 146 -5.25 2.12 -3.86
N ASP A 147 -4.46 1.56 -2.95
CA ASP A 147 -3.76 0.30 -3.18
C ASP A 147 -4.73 -0.88 -3.41
N ILE A 148 -5.87 -0.88 -2.70
CA ILE A 148 -6.90 -1.90 -2.89
C ILE A 148 -7.56 -1.77 -4.27
N ILE A 149 -7.84 -0.54 -4.72
CA ILE A 149 -8.48 -0.27 -6.01
C ILE A 149 -7.57 -0.70 -7.15
N ARG A 150 -6.27 -0.39 -7.07
CA ARG A 150 -5.25 -0.81 -8.02
C ARG A 150 -5.27 -2.33 -8.23
N ILE A 151 -5.36 -3.09 -7.14
CA ILE A 151 -5.37 -4.55 -7.19
C ILE A 151 -6.65 -5.08 -7.79
N LEU A 152 -7.81 -4.52 -7.41
CA LEU A 152 -9.08 -4.91 -7.98
C LEU A 152 -9.10 -4.68 -9.50
N PHE A 153 -8.57 -3.55 -9.97
CA PHE A 153 -8.45 -3.26 -11.41
C PHE A 153 -7.48 -4.21 -12.11
N PHE A 154 -6.34 -4.51 -11.50
CA PHE A 154 -5.38 -5.46 -12.04
C PHE A 154 -5.96 -6.88 -12.16
N ILE A 155 -6.60 -7.38 -11.09
CA ILE A 155 -7.26 -8.68 -11.06
C ILE A 155 -8.41 -8.73 -12.09
N ALA A 156 -9.25 -7.70 -12.16
CA ALA A 156 -10.30 -7.60 -13.17
C ALA A 156 -9.72 -7.65 -14.59
N GLY A 157 -8.63 -6.91 -14.84
CA GLY A 157 -7.92 -6.93 -16.12
C GLY A 157 -7.39 -8.31 -16.49
N ILE A 158 -6.82 -9.06 -15.55
CA ILE A 158 -6.37 -10.45 -15.76
C ILE A 158 -7.56 -11.35 -16.11
N ILE A 159 -8.65 -11.27 -15.33
CA ILE A 159 -9.86 -12.07 -15.56
C ILE A 159 -10.43 -11.78 -16.95
N MET A 160 -10.54 -10.50 -17.33
CA MET A 160 -11.02 -10.09 -18.63
C MET A 160 -10.11 -10.57 -19.77
N LEU A 161 -8.79 -10.44 -19.63
CA LEU A 161 -7.84 -10.88 -20.65
C LEU A 161 -7.87 -12.40 -20.85
N PHE A 162 -7.90 -13.15 -19.75
CA PHE A 162 -7.95 -14.60 -19.78
C PHE A 162 -9.27 -15.13 -20.35
N SER A 163 -10.39 -14.49 -20.03
CA SER A 163 -11.73 -14.89 -20.50
C SER A 163 -12.02 -14.50 -21.95
N LEU A 164 -11.33 -13.49 -22.48
CA LEU A 164 -11.53 -12.97 -23.84
C LEU A 164 -11.55 -14.05 -24.94
N PRO A 165 -10.56 -14.96 -25.07
CA PRO A 165 -10.56 -15.98 -26.13
C PRO A 165 -11.73 -16.97 -26.03
N PHE A 166 -12.32 -17.16 -24.85
CA PHE A 166 -13.44 -18.09 -24.65
C PHE A 166 -14.79 -17.47 -24.97
N PHE A 167 -14.93 -16.16 -24.79
CA PHE A 167 -16.22 -15.45 -24.88
C PHE A 167 -16.25 -14.33 -25.93
N TYR A 168 -15.26 -14.26 -26.85
CA TYR A 168 -15.15 -13.17 -27.83
C TYR A 168 -16.40 -13.00 -28.71
N ASN A 169 -17.10 -14.09 -29.02
CA ASN A 169 -18.32 -14.08 -29.83
C ASN A 169 -19.54 -13.46 -29.13
N LEU A 170 -19.49 -13.31 -27.80
CA LEU A 170 -20.57 -12.76 -26.99
C LEU A 170 -20.37 -11.28 -26.67
N LEU A 171 -19.23 -10.70 -27.08
CA LEU A 171 -18.95 -9.29 -26.82
C LEU A 171 -19.83 -8.40 -27.70
N THR A 172 -20.43 -7.38 -27.08
CA THR A 172 -21.18 -6.33 -27.78
C THR A 172 -20.27 -5.41 -28.60
N VAL A 173 -18.98 -5.36 -28.26
CA VAL A 173 -17.99 -4.47 -28.86
C VAL A 173 -16.88 -5.28 -29.54
N PRO A 174 -16.16 -4.70 -30.53
CA PRO A 174 -15.05 -5.38 -31.19
C PRO A 174 -13.96 -5.80 -30.20
N VAL A 175 -13.37 -6.99 -30.43
CA VAL A 175 -12.31 -7.54 -29.57
C VAL A 175 -11.14 -6.57 -29.41
N SER A 176 -10.74 -5.87 -30.48
CA SER A 176 -9.68 -4.86 -30.45
C SER A 176 -9.98 -3.71 -29.47
N PHE A 177 -11.24 -3.28 -29.40
CA PHE A 177 -11.67 -2.26 -28.46
C PHE A 177 -11.64 -2.79 -27.03
N SER A 178 -12.14 -4.01 -26.80
CA SER A 178 -12.05 -4.65 -25.47
C SER A 178 -10.61 -4.79 -24.99
N THR A 179 -9.68 -5.22 -25.86
CA THR A 179 -8.26 -5.32 -25.51
C THR A 179 -7.67 -3.97 -25.14
N LEU A 180 -8.02 -2.89 -25.86
CA LEU A 180 -7.58 -1.54 -25.53
C LEU A 180 -8.11 -1.11 -24.16
N VAL A 181 -9.38 -1.37 -23.87
CA VAL A 181 -9.99 -1.06 -22.56
C VAL A 181 -9.31 -1.83 -21.43
N ILE A 182 -9.01 -3.12 -21.62
CA ILE A 182 -8.29 -3.94 -20.64
C ILE A 182 -6.90 -3.36 -20.37
N LEU A 183 -6.14 -3.04 -21.43
CA LEU A 183 -4.82 -2.43 -21.30
C LEU A 183 -4.89 -1.06 -20.62
N GLY A 184 -5.85 -0.22 -21.01
CA GLY A 184 -6.08 1.09 -20.40
C GLY A 184 -6.37 0.98 -18.91
N MET A 185 -7.16 -0.01 -18.50
CA MET A 185 -7.48 -0.24 -17.09
C MET A 185 -6.27 -0.70 -16.26
N VAL A 186 -5.46 -1.63 -16.80
CA VAL A 186 -4.21 -2.09 -16.15
C VAL A 186 -3.18 -0.96 -16.10
N PHE A 187 -3.09 -0.16 -17.17
CA PHE A 187 -2.22 1.01 -17.22
C PHE A 187 -2.65 2.08 -16.22
N LEU A 188 -3.95 2.34 -16.13
CA LEU A 188 -4.50 3.21 -15.09
C LEU A 188 -4.09 2.69 -13.71
N ALA A 189 -4.28 1.40 -13.41
CA ALA A 189 -3.85 0.79 -12.16
C ALA A 189 -2.36 1.08 -11.84
N GLY A 190 -1.47 0.99 -12.83
CA GLY A 190 -0.05 1.31 -12.68
C GLY A 190 0.27 2.80 -12.47
N ILE A 191 -0.55 3.70 -13.02
CA ILE A 191 -0.36 5.16 -12.90
C ILE A 191 -0.95 5.74 -11.62
N ILE A 192 -1.87 5.03 -10.94
CA ILE A 192 -2.53 5.50 -9.71
C ILE A 192 -1.47 5.98 -8.71
N SER A 193 -1.33 7.30 -8.55
CA SER A 193 -0.42 7.89 -7.56
C SER A 193 -1.24 8.36 -6.36
N PRO A 194 -0.87 7.99 -5.11
CA PRO A 194 -1.59 8.35 -3.89
C PRO A 194 -1.72 9.85 -3.59
N ARG A 195 -1.19 10.71 -4.45
CA ARG A 195 -0.91 12.11 -4.13
C ARG A 195 -1.94 13.10 -4.66
N HIS A 196 -2.81 12.70 -5.59
CA HIS A 196 -3.68 13.64 -6.32
C HIS A 196 -5.18 13.27 -6.30
N PHE A 197 -6.01 14.17 -5.76
CA PHE A 197 -7.47 14.02 -5.68
C PHE A 197 -8.13 13.70 -7.03
N SER A 198 -7.65 14.30 -8.12
CA SER A 198 -8.22 14.09 -9.46
C SER A 198 -8.10 12.64 -9.93
N VAL A 199 -7.06 11.93 -9.50
CA VAL A 199 -6.87 10.52 -9.81
C VAL A 199 -7.89 9.68 -9.05
N ALA A 200 -8.07 9.93 -7.75
CA ALA A 200 -9.07 9.26 -6.92
C ALA A 200 -10.51 9.48 -7.43
N LEU A 201 -10.83 10.69 -7.93
CA LEU A 201 -12.14 10.98 -8.50
C LEU A 201 -12.36 10.22 -9.82
N ALA A 202 -11.35 10.16 -10.69
CA ALA A 202 -11.41 9.40 -11.93
C ALA A 202 -11.63 7.90 -11.67
N GLU A 203 -10.96 7.34 -10.66
CA GLU A 203 -11.16 5.94 -10.23
C GLU A 203 -12.60 5.65 -9.81
N SER A 204 -13.22 6.56 -9.05
CA SER A 204 -14.63 6.40 -8.65
C SER A 204 -15.55 6.38 -9.86
N ILE A 205 -15.36 7.30 -10.82
CA ILE A 205 -16.18 7.35 -12.03
C ILE A 205 -16.01 6.07 -12.85
N ILE A 206 -14.77 5.63 -13.05
CA ILE A 206 -14.45 4.44 -13.84
C ILE A 206 -15.01 3.17 -13.16
N SER A 207 -14.86 3.05 -11.85
CA SER A 207 -15.41 1.91 -11.09
C SER A 207 -16.92 1.82 -11.21
N ILE A 208 -17.63 2.96 -11.15
CA ILE A 208 -19.09 3.02 -11.32
C ILE A 208 -19.47 2.61 -12.75
N ILE A 209 -18.78 3.13 -13.77
CA ILE A 209 -19.05 2.79 -15.17
C ILE A 209 -18.89 1.29 -15.39
N PHE A 210 -17.78 0.69 -14.96
CA PHE A 210 -17.56 -0.74 -15.13
C PHE A 210 -18.54 -1.60 -14.33
N PHE A 211 -18.86 -1.22 -13.08
CA PHE A 211 -19.90 -1.89 -12.30
C PHE A 211 -21.22 -1.95 -13.08
N LEU A 212 -21.69 -0.81 -13.59
CA LEU A 212 -22.95 -0.74 -14.33
C LEU A 212 -22.89 -1.56 -15.64
N LEU A 213 -21.79 -1.50 -16.37
CA LEU A 213 -21.61 -2.27 -17.61
C LEU A 213 -21.65 -3.78 -17.35
N PHE A 214 -20.90 -4.26 -16.36
CA PHE A 214 -20.82 -5.69 -16.04
C PHE A 214 -22.11 -6.22 -15.44
N GLU A 215 -22.74 -5.48 -14.52
CA GLU A 215 -24.01 -5.86 -13.90
C GLU A 215 -25.12 -5.94 -14.96
N ASN A 216 -25.24 -4.92 -15.82
CA ASN A 216 -26.24 -4.93 -16.89
C ASN A 216 -25.99 -6.09 -17.88
N THR A 217 -24.73 -6.36 -18.22
CA THR A 217 -24.38 -7.49 -19.09
C THR A 217 -24.72 -8.83 -18.42
N ALA A 218 -24.38 -9.02 -17.15
CA ALA A 218 -24.71 -10.23 -16.40
C ALA A 218 -26.22 -10.47 -16.38
N MET A 219 -27.01 -9.45 -16.02
CA MET A 219 -28.46 -9.54 -15.94
C MET A 219 -29.11 -9.85 -17.29
N ASN A 220 -28.64 -9.23 -18.38
CA ASN A 220 -29.16 -9.53 -19.73
C ASN A 220 -28.97 -11.00 -20.10
N TYR A 221 -27.78 -11.57 -19.85
CA TYR A 221 -27.53 -12.98 -20.16
C TYR A 221 -28.20 -13.96 -19.19
N PHE A 222 -28.38 -13.60 -17.91
CA PHE A 222 -29.21 -14.38 -17.00
C PHE A 222 -30.68 -14.43 -17.44
N MET A 223 -31.24 -13.29 -17.88
CA MET A 223 -32.63 -13.22 -18.33
C MET A 223 -32.88 -13.95 -19.65
N LEU A 224 -31.91 -13.94 -20.57
CA LEU A 224 -32.01 -14.64 -21.85
C LEU A 224 -31.96 -16.18 -21.71
N GLY A 225 -31.56 -16.71 -20.55
CA GLY A 225 -31.56 -18.15 -20.27
C GLY A 225 -30.48 -18.96 -21.02
N GLY A 226 -29.49 -18.28 -21.61
CA GLY A 226 -28.38 -18.89 -22.34
C GLY A 226 -27.03 -18.29 -21.95
N TYR A 227 -25.94 -19.05 -22.11
CA TYR A 227 -24.57 -18.63 -21.78
C TYR A 227 -24.35 -18.27 -20.29
N THR A 228 -24.85 -19.11 -19.38
CA THR A 228 -24.74 -18.91 -17.92
C THR A 228 -23.30 -18.68 -17.44
N ALA A 229 -22.31 -19.33 -18.06
CA ALA A 229 -20.90 -19.12 -17.71
C ALA A 229 -20.45 -17.67 -17.97
N TYR A 230 -20.89 -17.06 -19.08
CA TYR A 230 -20.61 -15.66 -19.39
C TYR A 230 -21.37 -14.72 -18.44
N ALA A 231 -22.62 -15.04 -18.10
CA ALA A 231 -23.38 -14.27 -17.12
C ALA A 231 -22.70 -14.26 -15.74
N ILE A 232 -22.27 -15.43 -15.24
CA ILE A 232 -21.54 -15.57 -13.97
C ILE A 232 -20.20 -14.82 -14.01
N LEU A 233 -19.45 -14.91 -15.10
CA LEU A 233 -18.21 -14.16 -15.26
C LEU A 233 -18.43 -12.65 -15.13
N ASN A 234 -19.43 -12.11 -15.82
CA ASN A 234 -19.79 -10.69 -15.73
C ASN A 234 -20.28 -10.34 -14.31
N GLN A 235 -21.01 -11.23 -13.63
CA GLN A 235 -21.42 -11.02 -12.24
C GLN A 235 -20.22 -10.92 -11.28
N ILE A 236 -19.21 -11.78 -11.47
CA ILE A 236 -17.97 -11.74 -10.67
C ILE A 236 -17.24 -10.42 -10.91
N LEU A 237 -17.13 -9.98 -12.16
CA LEU A 237 -16.53 -8.68 -12.50
C LEU A 237 -17.33 -7.53 -11.89
N ALA A 238 -18.67 -7.57 -11.95
CA ALA A 238 -19.53 -6.57 -11.31
C ALA A 238 -19.27 -6.48 -9.80
N ILE A 239 -19.15 -7.61 -9.09
CA ILE A 239 -18.82 -7.62 -7.65
C ILE A 239 -17.45 -6.99 -7.39
N ILE A 240 -16.44 -7.30 -8.20
CA ILE A 240 -15.09 -6.70 -8.08
C ILE A 240 -15.19 -5.16 -8.21
N PHE A 241 -15.89 -4.67 -9.22
CA PHE A 241 -16.06 -3.22 -9.42
C PHE A 241 -16.95 -2.57 -8.36
N PHE A 242 -17.95 -3.28 -7.82
CA PHE A 242 -18.75 -2.78 -6.69
C PHE A 242 -17.88 -2.53 -5.45
N ILE A 243 -16.96 -3.46 -5.14
CA ILE A 243 -15.99 -3.28 -4.05
C ILE A 243 -15.04 -2.11 -4.38
N ALA A 244 -14.61 -1.97 -5.63
CA ALA A 244 -13.78 -0.84 -6.07
C ALA A 244 -14.50 0.51 -5.91
N VAL A 245 -15.81 0.59 -6.20
CA VAL A 245 -16.64 1.77 -5.94
C VAL A 245 -16.60 2.13 -4.46
N TYR A 246 -16.80 1.18 -3.55
CA TYR A 246 -16.76 1.44 -2.11
C TYR A 246 -15.43 2.04 -1.65
N TYR A 247 -14.30 1.43 -2.03
CA TYR A 247 -12.99 1.91 -1.61
C TYR A 247 -12.59 3.22 -2.30
N SER A 248 -12.95 3.43 -3.57
CA SER A 248 -12.69 4.69 -4.27
C SER A 248 -13.41 5.87 -3.63
N ILE A 249 -14.67 5.71 -3.25
CA ILE A 249 -15.43 6.74 -2.51
C ILE A 249 -14.79 7.00 -1.15
N LYS A 250 -14.29 5.96 -0.46
CA LYS A 250 -13.59 6.11 0.81
C LYS A 250 -12.30 6.93 0.67
N THR A 251 -11.53 6.69 -0.40
CA THR A 251 -10.32 7.45 -0.76
C THR A 251 -10.66 8.91 -1.07
N VAL A 252 -11.64 9.17 -1.95
CA VAL A 252 -12.12 10.53 -2.29
C VAL A 252 -12.57 11.28 -1.04
N ARG A 253 -13.35 10.63 -0.18
CA ARG A 253 -13.80 11.20 1.10
C ARG A 253 -12.62 11.52 2.02
N GLY A 254 -11.59 10.68 2.07
CA GLY A 254 -10.36 10.94 2.84
C GLY A 254 -9.67 12.24 2.42
N PHE A 255 -9.53 12.48 1.11
CA PHE A 255 -8.98 13.74 0.59
C PHE A 255 -9.85 14.97 0.90
N LEU A 256 -11.17 14.83 0.90
CA LEU A 256 -12.07 15.93 1.20
C LEU A 256 -11.95 16.41 2.66
N HIS A 257 -11.71 15.48 3.60
CA HIS A 257 -11.50 15.83 5.01
C HIS A 257 -10.16 16.54 5.26
N ARG A 258 -9.15 16.33 4.42
CA ARG A 258 -7.85 17.02 4.50
C ARG A 258 -7.90 18.50 4.09
N LYS A 259 -8.95 18.93 3.37
CA LYS A 259 -9.10 20.30 2.85
C LYS A 259 -9.87 21.26 3.78
N LYS A 260 -10.31 20.81 4.96
CA LYS A 260 -10.83 21.65 6.04
C LYS A 260 -9.77 21.81 7.11
#